data_AF-A0AAX4KGF1-F1
#
_entry.id   AF-A0AAX4KGF1-F1
#
_cell.length_a   1.000
_cell.length_b   1.000
_cell.length_c   1.000
_cell.angle_alpha   90.00
_cell.angle_beta   90.00
_cell.angle_gamma   90.00
#
_symmetry.space_group_name_H-M   'P 1'
#
loop_
_entity.id
_entity.type
_entity.pdbx_description
1 polymer ?
#
loop_
_entity_poly.entity_id
_entity_poly.type
_entity_poly.pdbx_seq_one_letter_code
_entity_poly.pdbx_strand_id
1 'polypeptide(L)'
;MSKPLNADAKRLRTIIVSFPILVVTTAILYRRTMLGEEQRKIPRDTTDAKIAQERIGQVGGVPWEVQGKEHVSQRSDSTTR
;
A
#
# COMPACT_ATOMS: atom_id res chain seq x y z
N MET A 1 27.73 2.02 -25.42
CA MET A 1 26.31 2.23 -25.81
C MET A 1 25.68 0.86 -26.08
N SER A 2 24.58 0.52 -25.41
CA SER A 2 23.90 -0.77 -25.60
C SER A 2 23.07 -0.76 -26.89
N LYS A 3 23.09 -1.88 -27.62
CA LYS A 3 22.31 -2.04 -28.86
C LYS A 3 20.81 -2.11 -28.50
N PRO A 4 19.92 -1.38 -29.20
CA PRO A 4 18.48 -1.44 -28.92
C PRO A 4 17.95 -2.87 -29.06
N LEU A 5 17.12 -3.29 -28.10
CA LEU A 5 16.55 -4.62 -28.03
C LEU A 5 15.56 -4.85 -29.20
N ASN A 6 15.60 -6.06 -29.78
CA ASN A 6 14.61 -6.52 -30.75
C ASN A 6 13.19 -6.44 -30.13
N ALA A 7 12.16 -6.20 -30.95
CA ALA A 7 10.77 -6.11 -30.52
C ALA A 7 10.32 -7.35 -29.74
N ASP A 8 10.73 -8.54 -30.17
CA ASP A 8 10.43 -9.80 -29.48
C ASP A 8 11.10 -9.89 -28.12
N ALA A 9 12.35 -9.43 -28.01
CA ALA A 9 13.07 -9.38 -26.74
C ALA A 9 12.40 -8.41 -25.75
N LYS A 10 11.83 -7.30 -26.25
CA LYS A 10 11.07 -6.36 -25.42
C LYS A 10 9.78 -7.00 -24.91
N ARG A 11 9.04 -7.73 -25.76
CA ARG A 11 7.83 -8.47 -25.37
C ARG A 11 8.14 -9.57 -24.36
N LEU A 12 9.21 -10.34 -24.60
CA LEU A 12 9.66 -11.39 -23.69
C LEU A 12 10.01 -10.82 -22.32
N ARG A 13 10.74 -9.70 -22.27
CA ARG A 13 11.03 -9.00 -21.01
C ARG A 13 9.76 -8.59 -20.28
N THR A 14 8.75 -8.08 -20.98
CA THR A 14 7.47 -7.75 -20.38
C THR A 14 6.80 -8.99 -19.79
N ILE A 15 6.74 -10.10 -20.53
CA ILE A 15 6.13 -11.35 -20.06
C ILE A 15 6.87 -11.87 -18.82
N ILE A 16 8.21 -11.89 -18.83
CA ILE A 16 9.02 -12.35 -17.69
C ILE A 16 8.70 -11.54 -16.43
N VAL A 17 8.41 -10.24 -16.56
CA VAL A 17 8.10 -9.37 -15.41
C VAL A 17 6.63 -9.44 -15.01
N SER A 18 5.70 -9.42 -15.97
CA SER A 18 4.26 -9.35 -15.68
C SER A 18 3.66 -10.70 -15.31
N PHE A 19 4.18 -11.80 -15.87
CA PHE A 19 3.64 -13.14 -15.66
C PHE A 19 3.69 -13.58 -14.19
N PRO A 20 4.80 -13.43 -13.44
CA PRO A 20 4.82 -13.78 -12.02
C PRO A 20 3.82 -12.98 -11.18
N ILE A 21 3.65 -11.69 -11.47
CA ILE A 21 2.69 -10.82 -10.78
C ILE A 21 1.27 -11.32 -11.02
N LEU A 22 0.96 -11.66 -12.28
CA LEU A 22 -0.34 -12.21 -12.65
C LEU A 22 -0.60 -13.54 -11.92
N VAL A 23 0.36 -14.47 -11.94
CA VAL A 23 0.22 -15.76 -11.25
C VAL A 23 -0.05 -15.59 -9.75
N VAL A 24 0.71 -14.73 -9.07
CA VAL A 24 0.54 -14.48 -7.63
C VAL A 24 -0.83 -13.87 -7.33
N THR A 25 -1.24 -12.86 -8.09
CA THR A 25 -2.54 -12.20 -7.88
C THR A 25 -3.70 -13.13 -8.16
N THR A 26 -3.66 -13.91 -9.25
CA THR A 26 -4.67 -14.94 -9.55
C THR A 26 -4.73 -16.00 -8.46
N ALA A 27 -3.60 -16.48 -7.95
CA ALA A 27 -3.58 -17.47 -6.87
C ALA A 27 -4.20 -16.93 -5.56
N ILE A 28 -3.89 -15.69 -5.19
CA ILE A 28 -4.49 -15.04 -4.01
C ILE A 28 -6.00 -14.88 -4.19
N LEU A 29 -6.43 -14.41 -5.37
CA LEU A 29 -7.85 -14.23 -5.65
C LEU A 29 -8.59 -15.57 -5.63
N TYR A 30 -8.04 -16.62 -6.25
CA TYR A 30 -8.62 -17.97 -6.23
C TYR A 30 -8.83 -18.48 -4.80
N ARG A 31 -7.83 -18.31 -3.93
CA ARG A 31 -7.94 -18.66 -2.52
C ARG A 31 -9.07 -17.91 -1.80
N ARG A 32 -9.25 -16.63 -2.09
CA ARG A 32 -10.29 -15.81 -1.46
C ARG A 32 -11.69 -16.08 -2.02
N THR A 33 -11.83 -16.20 -3.34
CA THR A 33 -13.13 -16.26 -4.01
C THR A 33 -13.68 -17.68 -4.11
N MET A 34 -12.81 -18.68 -4.29
CA MET A 34 -13.22 -20.08 -4.49
C MET A 34 -13.00 -20.94 -3.26
N LEU A 35 -11.90 -20.73 -2.53
CA LEU A 35 -11.60 -21.52 -1.32
C LEU A 35 -12.13 -20.87 -0.03
N GLY A 36 -12.67 -19.65 -0.11
CA GLY A 36 -13.24 -18.94 1.03
C GLY A 36 -12.23 -18.55 2.10
N GLU A 37 -10.93 -18.51 1.78
CA GLU A 37 -9.92 -18.04 2.73
C GLU A 37 -10.22 -16.58 3.13
N GLU A 38 -10.43 -16.33 4.43
CA GLU A 38 -10.72 -14.99 4.93
C GLU A 38 -9.59 -14.01 4.56
N GLN A 39 -9.95 -12.81 4.08
CA GLN A 39 -9.00 -11.73 3.93
C GLN A 39 -8.43 -11.40 5.31
N ARG A 40 -7.11 -11.54 5.50
CA ARG A 40 -6.43 -11.17 6.75
C ARG A 40 -6.89 -9.78 7.17
N LYS A 41 -7.60 -9.72 8.30
CA LYS A 41 -8.02 -8.47 8.91
C LYS A 41 -6.73 -7.78 9.35
N ILE A 42 -6.46 -6.59 8.81
CA ILE A 42 -5.38 -5.75 9.33
C ILE A 42 -5.76 -5.49 10.79
N PRO A 43 -4.94 -5.90 11.78
CA PRO A 43 -5.22 -5.61 13.18
C PRO A 43 -5.39 -4.11 13.31
N ARG A 44 -6.62 -3.70 13.67
CA ARG A 44 -6.93 -2.31 14.01
C ARG A 44 -6.62 -2.02 15.48
N ASP A 45 -5.81 -2.87 16.12
CA ASP A 45 -5.26 -2.58 17.43
C ASP A 45 -4.28 -1.42 17.26
N THR A 46 -4.86 -0.23 17.37
CA THR A 46 -4.26 1.05 17.68
C THR A 46 -3.66 0.98 19.08
N THR A 47 -2.77 0.02 19.34
CA THR A 47 -1.77 0.18 20.38
C THR A 47 -0.60 0.87 19.71
N ASP A 48 -0.81 2.18 19.63
CA ASP A 48 0.17 3.22 19.37
C ASP A 48 0.68 3.35 17.94
N ALA A 49 -0.11 4.08 17.14
CA ALA A 49 0.40 4.72 15.93
C ALA A 49 1.69 5.52 16.19
N LYS A 50 1.93 6.00 17.43
CA LYS A 50 3.20 6.61 17.83
C LYS A 50 4.34 5.60 17.89
N ILE A 51 4.14 4.40 18.45
CA ILE A 51 5.18 3.35 18.49
C ILE A 51 5.48 2.87 17.06
N ALA A 52 4.45 2.69 16.23
CA ALA A 52 4.65 2.36 14.82
C ALA A 52 5.43 3.46 14.08
N GLN A 53 5.10 4.74 14.28
CA GLN A 53 5.85 5.87 13.72
C GLN A 53 7.29 5.97 14.23
N GLU A 54 7.52 5.74 15.53
CA GLU A 54 8.84 5.79 16.16
C GLU A 54 9.77 4.70 15.60
N ARG A 55 9.24 3.48 15.41
CA ARG A 55 9.97 2.39 14.76
C ARG A 55 10.24 2.68 13.29
N ILE A 56 9.31 3.28 12.56
CA ILE A 56 9.50 3.69 11.16
C ILE A 56 10.55 4.81 11.03
N GLY A 57 10.63 5.72 12.00
CA GLY A 57 11.68 6.75 12.08
C GLY A 57 13.09 6.16 12.24
N GLN A 58 13.23 5.04 12.96
CA GLN A 58 14.51 4.33 13.11
C GLN A 58 14.99 3.64 11.83
N VAL A 59 14.10 3.26 10.91
CA VAL A 59 14.47 2.54 9.67
C VAL A 59 14.64 3.48 8.46
N GLY A 60 14.71 4.79 8.67
CA GLY A 60 14.97 5.75 7.61
C GLY A 60 13.74 6.35 6.94
N GLY A 61 12.62 6.47 7.67
CA GLY A 61 11.49 7.37 7.35
C GLY A 61 10.64 6.98 6.13
N VAL A 62 9.35 7.31 6.19
CA VAL A 62 8.42 7.16 5.07
C VAL A 62 8.29 8.50 4.32
N PRO A 63 8.57 8.56 3.00
CA PRO A 63 8.64 9.81 2.24
C PRO A 63 7.29 10.37 1.75
N TRP A 64 6.16 9.95 2.32
CA TRP A 64 4.84 10.46 1.95
C TRP A 64 4.18 11.23 3.09
N GLU A 65 3.66 12.41 2.76
CA GLU A 65 2.97 13.29 3.70
C GLU A 65 1.55 12.78 3.97
N VAL A 66 1.19 12.65 5.26
CA VAL A 66 -0.14 12.17 5.68
C VAL A 66 -1.15 13.28 5.41
N GLN A 67 -1.82 13.21 4.27
CA GLN A 67 -2.88 14.14 3.89
C GLN A 67 -4.15 13.85 4.72
N GLY A 68 -4.63 14.84 5.48
CA GLY A 68 -5.89 14.73 6.23
C GLY A 68 -5.96 15.44 7.59
N LYS A 69 -4.96 16.24 7.99
CA LYS A 69 -4.97 17.00 9.25
C LYS A 69 -5.48 18.44 9.12
N GLU A 70 -6.48 18.71 8.28
CA GLU A 70 -7.15 20.01 8.30
C GLU A 70 -8.67 19.84 8.39
N HIS A 71 -9.28 20.68 9.23
CA HIS A 71 -10.71 20.81 9.55
C HIS A 71 -11.30 20.00 10.73
N VAL A 72 -10.70 20.05 11.92
CA VAL A 72 -11.47 19.92 13.19
C VAL A 72 -10.98 20.93 14.21
N SER A 73 -11.14 22.23 13.93
CA SER A 73 -11.11 23.25 14.99
C SER A 73 -11.71 24.56 14.48
N GLN A 74 -13.04 24.64 14.41
CA GLN A 74 -13.76 25.91 14.33
C GLN A 74 -15.29 25.70 14.49
N ARG A 75 -15.74 25.08 15.59
CA ARG A 75 -17.17 25.16 15.93
C ARG A 75 -17.49 24.90 17.41
N SER A 76 -16.96 25.74 18.29
CA SER A 76 -17.55 25.92 19.63
C SER A 76 -16.90 27.11 20.32
N ASP A 77 -17.23 28.33 19.90
CA ASP A 77 -17.11 29.52 20.76
C ASP A 77 -17.98 30.63 20.19
N SER A 78 -19.30 30.47 20.31
CA SER A 78 -20.24 31.59 20.20
C SER A 78 -21.56 31.25 20.89
N THR A 79 -21.53 31.00 22.20
CA THR A 79 -22.71 31.12 23.07
C THR A 79 -22.20 31.33 24.49
N THR A 80 -22.15 32.59 24.93
CA THR A 80 -22.55 33.09 26.27
C THR A 80 -21.99 34.50 26.43
N ARG A 81 -22.77 35.52 26.05
CA ARG A 81 -22.83 36.78 26.78
C ARG A 81 -24.09 37.55 26.42
#